data_AF-A0A034UXH5-F1
#
_entry.id   AF-A0A034UXH5-F1
#
_cell.length_a   1.000
_cell.length_b   1.000
_cell.length_c   1.000
_cell.angle_alpha   90.00
_cell.angle_beta   90.00
_cell.angle_gamma   90.00
#
_symmetry.space_group_name_H-M   'P 1'
#
loop_
_entity.id
_entity.type
_entity.pdbx_description
1 polymer ?
#
loop_
_entity_poly.entity_id
_entity_poly.type
_entity_poly.pdbx_seq_one_letter_code
_entity_poly.pdbx_strand_id
1 'polypeptide(L)'
;DIFSTHYAKLTTLALSARSLTKQHVTLRNLTQEHFQSFTALRQLDLAGNNMKVLDENIFAKLTQLSCLNLSRNAILELPPNLLANQLQLIILDLSNNLLSC
;
A
#
# COMPACT_ATOMS: atom_id res chain seq x y z
N ASP A 1 -0.77 1.94 17.62
CA ASP A 1 -0.81 1.33 16.28
C ASP A 1 -0.74 2.45 15.24
N ILE A 2 0.09 2.30 14.19
CA ILE A 2 0.27 3.28 13.11
C ILE A 2 -1.00 3.42 12.25
N PHE A 3 -1.91 2.46 12.31
CA PHE A 3 -3.19 2.47 11.59
C PHE A 3 -4.35 3.09 12.39
N SER A 4 -4.04 3.77 13.50
CA SER A 4 -5.04 4.45 14.33
C SER A 4 -5.80 5.54 13.57
N THR A 5 -7.08 5.71 13.90
CA THR A 5 -7.96 6.75 13.34
C THR A 5 -7.45 8.18 13.58
N HIS A 6 -6.57 8.38 14.55
CA HIS A 6 -5.88 9.66 14.79
C HIS A 6 -5.14 10.17 13.54
N TYR A 7 -4.68 9.26 12.67
CA TYR A 7 -3.93 9.57 11.45
C TYR A 7 -4.80 9.67 10.18
N ALA A 8 -6.14 9.63 10.30
CA ALA A 8 -7.07 9.62 9.16
C ALA A 8 -6.91 10.82 8.20
N LYS A 9 -6.36 11.95 8.68
CA LYS A 9 -6.14 13.16 7.89
C LYS A 9 -4.79 13.17 7.15
N LEU A 10 -3.94 12.16 7.30
CA LEU A 10 -2.67 12.09 6.59
C LEU A 10 -2.91 12.00 5.08
N THR A 11 -2.14 12.79 4.33
CA THR A 11 -2.12 12.77 2.87
C THR A 11 -0.96 11.94 2.33
N THR A 12 0.09 11.74 3.13
CA THR A 12 1.26 10.93 2.78
C THR A 12 1.57 9.96 3.91
N LEU A 13 1.81 8.70 3.55
CA LEU A 13 2.16 7.63 4.47
C LEU A 13 3.28 6.80 3.86
N ALA A 14 4.45 6.81 4.51
CA ALA A 14 5.61 6.04 4.10
C ALA A 14 5.88 4.92 5.11
N LEU A 15 5.65 3.70 4.64
CA LEU A 15 5.81 2.44 5.37
C LEU A 15 6.82 1.53 4.66
N SER A 16 7.80 2.12 3.96
CA SER A 16 8.87 1.34 3.35
C SER A 16 9.73 0.66 4.41
N ALA A 17 10.31 -0.50 4.10
CA ALA A 17 11.15 -1.23 5.04
C ALA A 17 12.34 -0.40 5.56
N ARG A 18 12.86 0.54 4.76
CA ARG A 18 13.90 1.49 5.18
C ARG A 18 13.41 2.43 6.28
N SER A 19 12.19 2.95 6.11
CA SER A 19 11.53 3.82 7.09
C SER A 19 11.16 3.09 8.38
N LEU A 20 10.97 1.77 8.33
CA LEU A 20 10.51 0.95 9.45
C LEU A 20 11.61 0.21 10.20
N THR A 21 12.89 0.37 9.85
CA THR A 21 14.03 -0.29 10.51
C THR A 21 14.14 -0.08 12.03
N LYS A 22 13.35 0.83 12.63
CA LYS A 22 13.24 1.04 14.08
C LYS A 22 11.99 0.42 14.73
N GLN A 23 11.03 -0.10 13.96
CA GLN A 23 9.81 -0.71 14.46
C GLN A 23 9.71 -2.15 13.95
N HIS A 24 9.61 -3.12 14.86
CA HIS A 24 9.39 -4.54 14.57
C HIS A 24 7.96 -4.79 14.00
N VAL A 25 7.62 -4.18 12.87
CA VAL A 25 6.31 -4.34 12.24
C VAL A 25 6.50 -5.07 10.92
N THR A 26 5.96 -6.29 10.84
CA THR A 26 5.94 -7.07 9.60
C THR A 26 4.72 -6.67 8.77
N LEU A 27 4.92 -5.87 7.72
CA LEU A 27 3.85 -5.41 6.82
C LEU A 27 3.51 -6.40 5.69
N ARG A 28 3.76 -7.69 5.91
CA ARG A 28 3.54 -8.73 4.91
C ARG A 28 2.05 -9.03 4.69
N ASN A 29 1.23 -8.83 5.72
CA ASN A 29 -0.19 -9.20 5.75
C ASN A 29 -1.05 -7.99 6.08
N LEU A 30 -1.01 -6.98 5.20
CA LEU A 30 -1.90 -5.84 5.30
C LEU A 30 -3.23 -6.14 4.61
N THR A 31 -4.30 -5.65 5.21
CA THR A 31 -5.70 -5.83 4.76
C THR A 31 -6.37 -4.46 4.63
N GLN A 32 -7.55 -4.43 4.03
CA GLN A 32 -8.36 -3.21 3.93
C GLN A 32 -8.56 -2.50 5.28
N GLU A 33 -8.73 -3.25 6.38
CA GLU A 33 -9.01 -2.70 7.71
C GLU A 33 -7.89 -1.80 8.22
N HIS A 34 -6.64 -2.09 7.86
CA HIS A 34 -5.49 -1.26 8.22
C HIS A 34 -5.57 0.13 7.55
N PHE A 35 -6.16 0.19 6.36
CA PHE A 35 -6.21 1.42 5.57
C PHE A 35 -7.56 2.13 5.59
N GLN A 36 -8.58 1.56 6.24
CA GLN A 36 -9.97 2.01 6.14
C GLN A 36 -10.20 3.49 6.54
N SER A 37 -9.38 4.00 7.47
CA SER A 37 -9.49 5.36 7.99
C SER A 37 -8.76 6.40 7.14
N PHE A 38 -7.86 5.99 6.25
CA PHE A 38 -6.96 6.87 5.50
C PHE A 38 -7.59 7.38 4.19
N THR A 39 -8.84 7.81 4.24
CA THR A 39 -9.62 8.23 3.04
C THR A 39 -9.09 9.50 2.37
N ALA A 40 -8.28 10.29 3.07
CA ALA A 40 -7.61 11.49 2.55
C ALA A 40 -6.22 11.20 1.97
N LEU A 41 -5.74 9.96 2.02
CA LEU A 41 -4.38 9.61 1.61
C LEU A 41 -4.21 9.71 0.10
N ARG A 42 -3.12 10.37 -0.31
CA ARG A 42 -2.75 10.62 -1.71
C ARG A 42 -1.49 9.87 -2.10
N GLN A 43 -0.56 9.68 -1.17
CA GLN A 43 0.71 9.02 -1.41
C GLN A 43 0.92 7.90 -0.40
N LEU A 44 1.12 6.68 -0.92
CA LEU A 44 1.39 5.49 -0.11
C LEU A 44 2.66 4.82 -0.61
N ASP A 45 3.64 4.68 0.28
CA ASP A 45 4.88 3.94 0.02
C ASP A 45 4.95 2.67 0.88
N LEU A 46 4.90 1.52 0.23
CA LEU A 46 5.00 0.17 0.81
C LEU A 46 6.23 -0.58 0.27
N ALA A 47 7.22 0.13 -0.26
CA ALA A 47 8.36 -0.50 -0.89
C ALA A 47 9.21 -1.33 0.08
N GLY A 48 9.71 -2.48 -0.39
CA GLY A 48 10.67 -3.28 0.40
C GLY A 48 10.06 -4.15 1.51
N ASN A 49 8.74 -4.29 1.58
CA ASN A 49 8.06 -5.02 2.67
C ASN A 49 7.93 -6.54 2.46
N ASN A 50 8.52 -7.08 1.40
CA ASN A 50 8.46 -8.50 1.04
C ASN A 50 7.01 -9.04 0.95
N MET A 51 6.09 -8.21 0.45
CA MET A 51 4.71 -8.61 0.18
C MET A 51 4.70 -9.58 -1.00
N LYS A 52 3.97 -10.70 -0.88
CA LYS A 52 3.88 -11.73 -1.92
C LYS A 52 2.52 -11.79 -2.59
N VAL A 53 1.48 -11.60 -1.79
CA VAL A 53 0.07 -11.61 -2.20
C VAL A 53 -0.54 -10.32 -1.65
N LEU A 54 -1.40 -9.71 -2.46
CA LEU A 54 -2.18 -8.55 -2.06
C LEU A 54 -3.64 -8.96 -1.93
N ASP A 55 -4.27 -8.53 -0.84
CA ASP A 55 -5.73 -8.60 -0.73
C ASP A 55 -6.36 -7.70 -1.79
N GLU A 56 -7.38 -8.20 -2.51
CA GLU A 56 -8.06 -7.49 -3.60
C GLU A 56 -8.59 -6.11 -3.16
N ASN A 57 -8.95 -5.95 -1.89
CA ASN A 57 -9.55 -4.73 -1.36
C ASN A 57 -8.61 -3.90 -0.48
N ILE A 58 -7.32 -4.25 -0.38
CA ILE A 58 -6.36 -3.58 0.51
C ILE A 58 -6.34 -2.04 0.35
N PHE A 59 -6.55 -1.55 -0.86
CA PHE A 59 -6.58 -0.11 -1.16
C PHE A 59 -7.98 0.48 -1.32
N ALA A 60 -9.06 -0.31 -1.25
CA ALA A 60 -10.40 0.07 -1.69
C ALA A 60 -10.96 1.36 -1.07
N LYS A 61 -10.51 1.74 0.13
CA LYS A 61 -10.92 2.98 0.84
C LYS A 61 -10.01 4.20 0.56
N LEU A 62 -8.87 4.00 -0.08
CA LEU A 62 -7.90 5.04 -0.45
C LEU A 62 -8.31 5.71 -1.78
N THR A 63 -9.52 6.27 -1.82
CA THR A 63 -10.11 6.79 -3.07
C THR A 63 -9.43 8.05 -3.61
N GLN A 64 -8.60 8.72 -2.80
CA GLN A 64 -7.80 9.88 -3.20
C GLN A 64 -6.36 9.55 -3.59
N LEU A 65 -6.00 8.26 -3.65
CA LEU A 65 -4.64 7.83 -3.90
C LEU A 65 -4.19 8.23 -5.31
N SER A 66 -3.08 8.98 -5.40
CA SER A 66 -2.48 9.42 -6.66
C SER A 66 -1.10 8.81 -6.90
N CYS A 67 -0.40 8.37 -5.85
CA CYS A 67 0.87 7.67 -5.96
C CYS A 67 0.89 6.45 -5.04
N LEU A 68 1.19 5.29 -5.63
CA LEU A 68 1.35 4.02 -4.93
C LEU A 68 2.70 3.41 -5.30
N ASN A 69 3.57 3.24 -4.30
CA ASN A 69 4.84 2.55 -4.45
C ASN A 69 4.78 1.17 -3.79
N LEU A 70 4.81 0.13 -4.61
CA LEU A 70 4.88 -1.29 -4.24
C LEU A 70 6.21 -1.93 -4.68
N SER A 71 7.20 -1.12 -5.06
CA SER A 71 8.47 -1.62 -5.58
C SER A 71 9.24 -2.45 -4.56
N ARG A 72 10.14 -3.30 -5.06
CA ARG A 72 11.04 -4.11 -4.23
C ARG A 72 10.28 -5.02 -3.25
N ASN A 73 9.11 -5.50 -3.65
CA ASN A 73 8.39 -6.55 -2.95
C ASN A 73 8.60 -7.89 -3.69
N ALA A 74 7.83 -8.91 -3.33
CA ALA A 74 7.89 -10.24 -3.94
C ALA A 74 6.53 -10.62 -4.55
N ILE A 75 5.79 -9.63 -5.06
CA ILE A 75 4.43 -9.80 -5.57
C ILE A 75 4.49 -10.66 -6.83
N LEU A 76 3.70 -11.74 -6.85
CA LEU A 76 3.66 -12.70 -7.96
C LEU A 76 2.59 -12.34 -9.00
N GLU A 77 1.46 -11.82 -8.55
CA GLU A 77 0.33 -11.42 -9.38
C GLU A 77 -0.45 -10.29 -8.71
N LEU A 78 -1.23 -9.55 -9.50
CA LEU A 78 -2.13 -8.52 -9.01
C LEU A 78 -3.57 -8.99 -9.13
N PRO A 79 -4.39 -8.90 -8.07
CA PRO A 79 -5.82 -9.15 -8.17
C PRO A 79 -6.45 -8.25 -9.26
N PRO A 80 -7.39 -8.76 -10.09
CA PRO A 80 -7.96 -8.01 -11.21
C PRO A 80 -8.58 -6.66 -10.82
N ASN A 81 -9.20 -6.58 -9.64
CA ASN A 81 -9.86 -5.36 -9.15
C ASN A 81 -9.06 -4.61 -8.08
N LEU A 82 -7.77 -4.93 -7.90
CA LEU A 82 -6.92 -4.32 -6.86
C LEU A 82 -6.97 -2.79 -6.87
N LEU A 83 -7.06 -2.21 -8.07
CA LEU A 83 -7.02 -0.77 -8.31
C LEU A 83 -8.34 -0.18 -8.83
N ALA A 84 -9.45 -0.92 -8.74
CA ALA A 84 -10.74 -0.52 -9.35
C ALA A 84 -11.30 0.80 -8.78
N ASN A 85 -10.99 1.13 -7.53
CA ASN A 85 -11.48 2.34 -6.87
C ASN A 85 -10.48 3.51 -6.92
N GLN A 86 -9.25 3.29 -7.41
CA GLN A 86 -8.16 4.26 -7.39
C GLN A 86 -8.18 5.10 -8.68
N LEU A 87 -9.32 5.75 -8.94
CA LEU A 87 -9.56 6.55 -10.16
C LEU A 87 -8.65 7.77 -10.31
N GLN A 88 -7.96 8.16 -9.23
CA GLN A 88 -7.04 9.30 -9.19
C GLN A 88 -5.57 8.87 -9.28
N LEU A 89 -5.28 7.58 -9.47
CA LEU A 89 -3.93 7.05 -9.49
C LEU A 89 -3.18 7.52 -10.73
N ILE A 90 -2.04 8.19 -10.51
CA ILE A 90 -1.17 8.72 -11.57
C ILE A 90 0.12 7.90 -11.64
N ILE A 91 0.63 7.49 -10.47
CA ILE A 91 1.89 6.77 -10.36
C ILE A 91 1.64 5.44 -9.64
N LEU A 92 2.01 4.35 -10.33
CA LEU A 92 2.08 3.01 -9.77
C LEU A 92 3.47 2.45 -10.03
N ASP A 93 4.26 2.28 -8.96
CA ASP A 93 5.57 1.64 -9.06
C ASP A 93 5.49 0.19 -8.56
N LEU A 94 5.62 -0.74 -9.50
CA LEU A 94 5.69 -2.18 -9.26
C LEU A 94 7.07 -2.76 -9.58
N SER A 95 8.07 -1.91 -9.82
CA SER A 95 9.41 -2.35 -10.19
C SER A 95 10.04 -3.27 -9.14
N ASN A 96 10.89 -4.20 -9.59
CA ASN A 96 11.57 -5.14 -8.69
C ASN A 96 10.59 -6.01 -7.87
N ASN A 97 9.50 -6.47 -8.52
CA ASN A 97 8.64 -7.54 -8.03
C ASN A 97 8.89 -8.84 -8.81
N LEU A 98 8.10 -9.88 -8.52
CA LEU A 98 8.18 -11.20 -9.16
C LEU A 98 6.98 -11.45 -10.09
N LEU A 99 6.42 -10.37 -10.65
CA LEU A 99 5.26 -10.44 -11.53
C LEU A 99 5.62 -11.27 -12.77
N SER A 100 4.93 -12.40 -12.95
CA SER A 100 5.02 -13.17 -14.19
C SER A 100 4.23 -12.45 -15.29
N CYS A 101 4.82 -12.35 -16.48
CA CYS A 101 4.15 -11.87 -17.69
C CYS A 101 3.18 -12.92 -18.24
#